data_AF-A0AAW5EYY0-F1
#
_entry.id   AF-A0AAW5EYY0-F1
#
_cell.length_a   1.000
_cell.length_b   1.000
_cell.length_c   1.000
_cell.angle_alpha   90.00
_cell.angle_beta   90.00
_cell.angle_gamma   90.00
#
_symmetry.space_group_name_H-M   'P 1'
#
loop_
_entity.id
_entity.type
_entity.pdbx_description
1 polymer ?
#
loop_
_entity_poly.entity_id
_entity_poly.type
_entity_poly.pdbx_seq_one_letter_code
_entity_poly.pdbx_strand_id
1 'polypeptide(L)'
;MKTKETVKQVIVDYIQEYDYAPSIREIADIAYCAQSTAHQYVRELLRSGELETSHPGMPRALRLPERRYRIDSRALKEVIVGLAGCDGEDDYARGWDDAFEAIMRAMDKMRI
;
A
#
# COMPACT_ATOMS: atom_id res chain seq x y z
N MET A 1 13.62 10.56 21.55
CA MET A 1 12.79 9.41 21.98
C MET A 1 12.56 8.55 20.73
N LYS A 2 13.27 7.43 20.58
CA LYS A 2 13.38 6.70 19.29
C LYS A 2 12.19 5.76 18.99
N THR A 3 11.34 5.47 19.98
CA THR A 3 10.37 4.36 19.91
C THR A 3 9.12 4.65 19.07
N LYS A 4 8.59 5.88 19.04
CA LYS A 4 7.40 6.21 18.22
C LYS A 4 7.68 6.02 16.73
N GLU A 5 8.84 6.49 16.28
CA GLU A 5 9.27 6.40 14.88
C GLU A 5 9.58 4.97 14.47
N THR A 6 10.22 4.18 15.35
CA THR A 6 10.38 2.73 15.16
C THR A 6 9.02 2.03 15.02
N VAL A 7 8.05 2.32 15.89
CA VAL A 7 6.70 1.74 15.80
C VAL A 7 6.02 2.10 14.47
N LYS A 8 6.14 3.36 14.04
CA LYS A 8 5.62 3.79 12.73
C LYS A 8 6.26 3.01 11.60
N GLN A 9 7.59 2.91 11.59
CA GLN A 9 8.32 2.22 10.53
C GLN A 9 7.94 0.74 10.47
N VAL A 10 7.85 0.06 11.61
CA VAL A 10 7.39 -1.32 11.69
C VAL A 10 5.99 -1.49 11.08
N ILE A 11 5.06 -0.58 11.37
CA ILE A 11 3.70 -0.65 10.81
C ILE A 11 3.72 -0.43 9.29
N VAL A 12 4.51 0.52 8.81
CA VAL A 12 4.67 0.82 7.38
C VAL A 12 5.24 -0.39 6.64
N ASP A 13 6.38 -0.90 7.10
CA ASP A 13 7.08 -2.03 6.48
C ASP A 13 6.18 -3.27 6.46
N TYR A 14 5.49 -3.55 7.57
CA TYR A 14 4.61 -4.70 7.67
C TYR A 14 3.41 -4.61 6.71
N ILE A 15 2.79 -3.43 6.59
CA ILE A 15 1.70 -3.21 5.63
C ILE A 15 2.20 -3.31 4.19
N GLN A 16 3.43 -2.85 3.91
CA GLN A 16 4.03 -2.96 2.59
C GLN A 16 4.33 -4.41 2.23
N GLU A 17 4.94 -5.18 3.13
CA GLU A 17 5.34 -6.57 2.89
C GLU A 17 4.16 -7.54 2.84
N TYR A 18 3.17 -7.39 3.72
CA TYR A 18 2.11 -8.38 3.91
C TYR A 18 0.73 -7.95 3.39
N ASP A 19 0.57 -6.71 2.95
CA ASP A 19 -0.71 -6.12 2.49
C ASP A 19 -1.83 -6.10 3.54
N TYR A 20 -1.52 -6.33 4.82
CA TYR A 20 -2.43 -6.16 5.95
C TYR A 20 -1.73 -5.54 7.15
N ALA A 21 -2.50 -4.87 8.01
CA ALA A 21 -1.96 -4.23 9.20
C ALA A 21 -1.51 -5.24 10.28
N PRO A 22 -0.41 -4.98 10.98
CA PRO A 22 0.01 -5.82 12.10
C PRO A 22 -0.91 -5.65 13.32
N SER A 23 -0.91 -6.65 14.20
CA SER A 23 -1.48 -6.58 15.54
C SER A 23 -0.56 -5.81 16.50
N ILE A 24 -1.10 -5.37 17.64
CA ILE A 24 -0.29 -4.73 18.70
C ILE A 24 0.83 -5.64 19.21
N ARG A 25 0.60 -6.96 19.23
CA ARG A 25 1.62 -7.93 19.61
C ARG A 25 2.76 -7.98 18.60
N GLU A 26 2.44 -8.11 17.32
CA GLU A 26 3.44 -8.10 16.23
C GLU A 26 4.25 -6.79 16.25
N ILE A 27 3.59 -5.65 16.43
CA ILE A 27 4.26 -4.34 16.55
C ILE A 27 5.23 -4.32 17.75
N ALA A 28 4.77 -4.78 18.92
CA ALA A 28 5.57 -4.77 20.15
C ALA A 28 6.80 -5.68 20.03
N ASP A 29 6.61 -6.87 19.47
CA ASP A 29 7.65 -7.88 19.29
C ASP A 29 8.73 -7.36 18.31
N ILE A 30 8.34 -6.79 17.17
CA ILE A 30 9.29 -6.27 16.15
C ILE A 30 9.95 -4.96 16.60
N ALA A 31 9.21 -4.07 17.26
CA ALA A 31 9.74 -2.78 17.74
C ALA A 31 10.48 -2.89 19.09
N TYR A 32 10.62 -4.10 19.65
CA TYR A 32 11.25 -4.37 20.95
C TYR A 32 10.74 -3.46 22.08
N CYS A 33 9.42 -3.33 22.19
CA CYS A 33 8.79 -2.52 23.23
C CYS A 33 7.61 -3.24 23.90
N ALA A 34 7.11 -2.71 25.01
CA ALA A 34 5.94 -3.26 25.67
C ALA A 34 4.67 -3.07 24.82
N GLN A 35 3.72 -4.00 24.89
CA GLN A 35 2.44 -3.89 24.17
C GLN A 35 1.65 -2.63 24.52
N SER A 36 1.68 -2.20 25.78
CA SER A 36 1.05 -0.95 26.24
C SER A 36 1.68 0.28 25.57
N THR A 37 3.01 0.27 25.40
CA THR A 37 3.78 1.30 24.70
C THR A 37 3.44 1.33 23.21
N ALA A 38 3.43 0.17 22.53
CA ALA A 38 3.01 0.05 21.14
C ALA A 38 1.58 0.58 20.95
N HIS A 39 0.65 0.17 21.81
CA HIS A 39 -0.73 0.62 21.78
C HIS A 39 -0.87 2.14 22.00
N GLN A 40 -0.08 2.73 22.89
CA GLN A 40 -0.05 4.17 23.09
C GLN A 40 0.41 4.89 21.83
N TYR A 41 1.54 4.48 21.24
CA TYR A 41 2.06 5.13 20.04
C TYR A 41 1.13 4.97 18.82
N VAL A 42 0.46 3.83 18.67
CA VAL A 42 -0.58 3.66 17.64
C VAL A 42 -1.70 4.68 17.81
N ARG A 43 -2.18 4.92 19.05
CA ARG A 43 -3.18 5.98 19.30
C ARG A 43 -2.65 7.37 18.97
N GLU A 44 -1.39 7.66 19.28
CA GLU A 44 -0.77 8.95 18.96
C GLU A 44 -0.64 9.15 17.44
N LEU A 45 -0.25 8.12 16.70
CA LEU A 45 -0.16 8.12 15.23
C LEU A 45 -1.53 8.30 14.57
N LEU A 46 -2.57 7.68 15.12
CA LEU A 46 -3.96 7.90 14.69
C LEU A 46 -4.41 9.34 14.96
N ARG A 47 -4.05 9.92 16.10
CA ARG A 47 -4.38 11.31 16.45
C ARG A 47 -3.64 12.33 15.59
N SER A 48 -2.40 12.04 15.19
CA SER A 48 -1.63 12.94 14.31
C SER A 48 -2.00 12.79 12.83
N GLY A 49 -2.83 11.80 12.47
CA GLY A 49 -3.20 11.51 11.09
C GLY A 49 -2.10 10.79 10.29
N GLU A 50 -1.05 10.30 10.96
CA GLU A 50 0.00 9.49 10.34
C GLU A 50 -0.46 8.05 10.07
N LEU A 51 -1.51 7.61 10.76
CA LEU A 51 -2.27 6.39 10.48
C LEU A 51 -3.76 6.73 10.40
N GLU A 52 -4.50 5.96 9.61
CA GLU A 52 -5.96 5.99 9.54
C GLU A 52 -6.55 4.65 10.01
N THR A 53 -7.80 4.65 10.45
CA THR A 53 -8.57 3.42 10.69
C THR A 53 -10.04 3.68 10.45
N SER A 54 -10.74 2.71 9.86
CA SER A 54 -12.21 2.71 9.78
C SER A 54 -12.87 2.08 11.00
N HIS A 55 -12.10 1.38 11.84
CA HIS A 55 -12.59 0.66 13.02
C HIS A 55 -11.67 0.94 14.22
N PRO A 56 -11.93 2.02 14.99
CA PRO A 56 -11.13 2.36 16.16
C PRO A 56 -11.05 1.17 17.15
N GLY A 57 -9.85 0.92 17.67
CA GLY A 57 -9.61 -0.19 18.60
C GLY A 57 -9.38 -1.56 17.94
N MET A 58 -9.48 -1.66 16.60
CA MET A 58 -9.09 -2.86 15.85
C MET A 58 -7.74 -2.65 15.15
N PRO A 59 -6.64 -3.24 15.67
CA PRO A 59 -5.30 -3.05 15.09
C PRO A 59 -5.21 -3.52 13.62
N ARG A 60 -5.93 -4.58 13.26
CA ARG A 60 -5.97 -5.09 11.88
C ARG A 60 -6.69 -4.17 10.88
N ALA A 61 -7.30 -3.08 11.34
CA ALA A 61 -7.96 -2.08 10.50
C ALA A 61 -7.10 -0.82 10.23
N LEU A 62 -5.86 -0.78 10.71
CA LEU A 62 -4.94 0.34 10.47
C LEU A 62 -4.61 0.47 8.97
N ARG A 63 -4.49 1.71 8.49
CA ARG A 63 -4.16 2.06 7.10
C ARG A 63 -3.17 3.20 7.06
N LEU A 64 -2.34 3.23 6.01
CA LEU A 64 -1.48 4.37 5.72
C LEU A 64 -2.29 5.42 4.93
N PRO A 65 -2.27 6.71 5.31
CA PRO A 65 -3.02 7.76 4.61
C PRO A 65 -2.69 7.88 3.12
N GLU A 66 -1.43 7.62 2.76
CA GLU A 66 -0.88 7.78 1.41
C GLU A 66 -1.24 6.61 0.47
N ARG A 67 -1.69 5.48 1.02
CA ARG A 67 -2.05 4.26 0.25
C ARG A 67 -3.45 4.32 -0.39
N ARG A 68 -4.04 5.50 -0.54
CA ARG A 68 -5.36 5.67 -1.17
C ARG A 68 -5.40 5.25 -2.64
N TYR A 69 -4.24 5.11 -3.28
CA TYR A 69 -4.17 4.69 -4.68
C TYR A 69 -4.00 3.18 -4.80
N ARG A 70 -5.09 2.46 -4.56
CA ARG A 70 -5.24 1.15 -5.22
C ARG A 70 -5.59 1.47 -6.67
N ILE A 71 -4.57 1.58 -7.52
CA ILE A 71 -4.82 1.66 -8.96
C ILE A 71 -5.48 0.34 -9.33
N ASP A 72 -6.78 0.39 -9.60
CA ASP A 72 -7.47 -0.74 -10.19
C ASP A 72 -6.84 -0.98 -11.55
N SER A 73 -5.98 -2.01 -11.62
CA SER A 73 -5.26 -2.40 -12.84
C SER A 73 -6.19 -2.60 -14.03
N ARG A 74 -7.45 -2.99 -13.80
CA ARG A 74 -8.46 -3.14 -14.85
C ARG A 74 -8.95 -1.78 -15.32
N ALA A 75 -9.31 -0.89 -14.39
CA ALA A 75 -9.73 0.47 -14.75
C ALA A 75 -8.61 1.25 -15.45
N LEU A 76 -7.36 1.08 -15.00
CA LEU A 76 -6.20 1.67 -15.66
C LEU A 76 -6.02 1.10 -17.07
N LYS A 77 -6.15 -0.21 -17.25
CA LYS A 77 -6.08 -0.86 -18.56
C LYS A 77 -7.16 -0.32 -19.50
N GLU A 78 -8.40 -0.20 -19.04
CA GLU A 78 -9.52 0.33 -19.83
C GLU A 78 -9.28 1.80 -20.24
N VAL A 79 -8.74 2.63 -19.33
CA VAL A 79 -8.39 4.03 -19.64
C VAL A 79 -7.23 4.12 -20.64
N ILE A 80 -6.19 3.29 -20.49
CA ILE A 80 -5.04 3.28 -21.42
C ILE A 80 -5.49 2.83 -22.81
N VAL A 81 -6.30 1.78 -22.91
CA VAL A 81 -6.87 1.31 -24.19
C VAL A 81 -7.75 2.39 -24.83
N GLY A 82 -8.59 3.07 -24.04
CA GLY A 82 -9.44 4.16 -24.52
C GLY A 82 -8.67 5.41 -24.98
N LEU A 83 -7.58 5.77 -24.30
CA LEU A 83 -6.70 6.88 -24.70
C LEU A 83 -5.88 6.56 -25.96
N ALA A 84 -5.53 5.29 -26.15
CA ALA A 84 -4.72 4.84 -27.27
C ALA A 84 -5.51 4.80 -28.60
N GLY A 85 -6.84 4.87 -28.56
CA GLY A 85 -7.68 4.90 -29.77
C GLY A 85 -7.65 3.60 -30.60
N CYS A 86 -7.17 2.49 -30.02
CA CYS A 86 -7.05 1.23 -30.72
C CYS A 86 -8.40 0.50 -30.77
N ASP A 87 -9.07 0.55 -31.91
CA ASP A 87 -10.19 -0.31 -32.26
C ASP A 87 -9.75 -1.70 -32.78
N GLY A 88 -8.43 -1.90 -32.92
CA GLY A 88 -7.82 -3.18 -33.27
C GLY A 88 -7.73 -3.45 -34.77
N GLU A 89 -7.94 -2.46 -35.64
CA GLU A 89 -8.00 -2.69 -37.10
C GLU A 89 -6.74 -2.32 -37.91
N ASP A 90 -5.67 -1.77 -37.35
CA ASP A 90 -4.46 -1.45 -38.14
C ASP A 90 -3.13 -2.00 -37.61
N ASP A 91 -2.23 -2.32 -38.55
CA ASP A 91 -0.95 -3.04 -38.40
C ASP A 91 0.08 -2.34 -37.47
N TYR A 92 -0.30 -1.28 -36.76
CA TYR A 92 0.47 -0.65 -35.68
C TYR A 92 0.41 -1.41 -34.34
N ALA A 93 -0.44 -2.45 -34.25
CA ALA A 93 -0.74 -3.18 -33.02
C ALA A 93 0.46 -3.90 -32.36
N ARG A 94 1.43 -4.45 -33.13
CA ARG A 94 2.50 -5.28 -32.53
C ARG A 94 3.50 -4.51 -31.66
N GLY A 95 3.92 -3.32 -32.09
CA GLY A 95 4.86 -2.50 -31.31
C GLY A 95 4.22 -1.97 -30.03
N TRP A 96 2.89 -1.81 -30.04
CA TRP A 96 2.10 -1.36 -28.90
C TRP A 96 1.77 -2.48 -27.92
N ASP A 97 1.48 -3.68 -28.39
CA ASP A 97 1.31 -4.86 -27.53
C ASP A 97 2.59 -5.16 -26.75
N ASP A 98 3.76 -5.06 -27.41
CA ASP A 98 5.06 -5.22 -26.76
C ASP A 98 5.35 -4.12 -25.72
N ALA A 99 5.01 -2.86 -26.04
CA ALA A 99 5.15 -1.73 -25.11
C ALA A 99 4.20 -1.83 -23.92
N PHE A 100 2.96 -2.27 -24.15
CA PHE A 100 1.96 -2.51 -23.11
C PHE A 100 2.36 -3.68 -22.22
N GLU A 101 2.83 -4.79 -22.78
CA GLU A 101 3.41 -5.90 -22.00
C GLU A 101 4.62 -5.43 -21.16
N ALA A 102 5.49 -4.60 -21.72
CA ALA A 102 6.64 -4.08 -20.99
C ALA A 102 6.22 -3.19 -19.81
N ILE A 103 5.22 -2.32 -20.00
CA ILE A 103 4.65 -1.48 -18.94
C ILE A 103 4.02 -2.34 -17.86
N MET A 104 3.19 -3.32 -18.23
CA MET A 104 2.52 -4.21 -17.27
C MET A 104 3.54 -5.06 -16.49
N ARG A 105 4.57 -5.58 -17.15
CA ARG A 105 5.69 -6.28 -16.48
C ARG A 105 6.47 -5.37 -15.55
N ALA A 106 6.68 -4.10 -15.92
CA ALA A 106 7.36 -3.13 -15.05
C ALA A 106 6.50 -2.80 -13.82
N MET A 107 5.18 -2.63 -14.00
CA MET A 107 4.24 -2.42 -12.92
C MET A 107 4.16 -3.61 -11.96
N ASP A 108 4.14 -4.85 -12.49
CA ASP A 108 4.18 -6.05 -11.64
C ASP A 108 5.50 -6.19 -10.89
N LYS A 109 6.63 -5.73 -11.45
CA LYS A 109 7.91 -5.65 -10.73
C LYS A 109 7.96 -4.55 -9.67
N MET A 110 7.13 -3.52 -9.80
CA MET A 110 6.99 -2.42 -8.83
C MET A 110 5.99 -2.74 -7.71
N ARG A 111 5.20 -3.81 -7.85
CA ARG A 111 4.49 -4.44 -6.72
C ARG A 111 5.53 -5.18 -5.87
N ILE A 112 6.25 -4.42 -5.05
CA ILE A 112 6.87 -4.92 -3.82
C ILE A 112 5.73 -5.25 -2.86
#